data_AF-A0A5R8NVI5-F1
#
_entry.id   AF-A0A5R8NVI5-F1
#
_cell.length_a   1.000
_cell.length_b   1.000
_cell.length_c   1.000
_cell.angle_alpha   90.00
_cell.angle_beta   90.00
_cell.angle_gamma   90.00
#
_symmetry.space_group_name_H-M   'P 1'
#
loop_
_entity.id
_entity.type
_entity.pdbx_description
1 polymer ?
#
loop_
_entity_poly.entity_id
_entity_poly.type
_entity_poly.pdbx_seq_one_letter_code
_entity_poly.pdbx_strand_id
1 'polypeptide(L)'
;MPRRKAERVRPQRRKAHHQAPGDAFRCVGCRLDVPMIAPGTAHRNHCPHCLTSLHVDHRIPGDRRAACRGRMAALSVSVRQDGEWLIIHLCRSCGELSANRIAGDDNALALLRIAIRPLYDTRLPVSALLAL
;
A
#
# COMPACT_ATOMS: atom_id res chain seq x y z
N MET A 1 33.71 4.15 -22.62
CA MET A 1 32.98 3.37 -21.61
C MET A 1 32.16 4.31 -20.74
N PRO A 2 30.82 4.22 -20.69
CA PRO A 2 30.01 5.15 -19.91
C PRO A 2 30.05 4.75 -18.43
N ARG A 3 30.44 5.69 -17.57
CA ARG A 3 30.47 5.55 -16.11
C ARG A 3 29.04 5.38 -15.59
N ARG A 4 28.70 4.20 -15.06
CA ARG A 4 27.47 3.96 -14.29
C ARG A 4 27.50 4.87 -13.05
N LYS A 5 26.60 5.86 -12.96
CA LYS A 5 26.37 6.62 -11.73
C LYS A 5 25.71 5.69 -10.72
N ALA A 6 26.31 5.56 -9.54
CA ALA A 6 25.73 4.82 -8.42
C ALA A 6 24.40 5.47 -8.00
N GLU A 7 23.31 4.71 -8.09
CA GLU A 7 22.01 5.11 -7.58
C GLU A 7 22.10 5.29 -6.06
N ARG A 8 21.83 6.52 -5.61
CA ARG A 8 21.74 6.83 -4.18
C ARG A 8 20.44 6.24 -3.65
N VAL A 9 20.51 5.04 -3.08
CA VAL A 9 19.45 4.47 -2.23
C VAL A 9 19.19 5.49 -1.12
N ARG A 10 18.04 6.18 -1.19
CA ARG A 10 17.65 7.15 -0.15
C ARG A 10 17.31 6.35 1.12
N PRO A 11 18.09 6.44 2.21
CA PRO A 11 17.76 5.75 3.44
C PRO A 11 16.46 6.33 4.01
N GLN A 12 15.54 5.45 4.38
CA GLN A 12 14.27 5.84 4.98
C GLN A 12 14.58 6.50 6.35
N ARG A 13 14.36 7.82 6.43
CA ARG A 13 14.63 8.63 7.63
C ARG A 13 13.83 8.08 8.81
N ARG A 14 14.51 7.50 9.80
CA ARG A 14 13.91 7.05 11.07
C ARG A 14 13.28 8.28 11.76
N LYS A 15 11.96 8.27 11.93
CA LYS A 15 11.25 9.27 12.75
C LYS A 15 11.00 8.69 14.14
N ALA A 16 11.13 9.54 15.16
CA ALA A 16 10.89 9.18 16.55
C ALA A 16 9.43 8.75 16.74
N HIS A 17 9.24 7.56 17.29
CA HIS A 17 7.94 6.97 17.60
C HIS A 17 7.32 7.66 18.80
N HIS A 18 6.27 8.45 18.57
CA HIS A 18 5.32 8.81 19.62
C HIS A 18 3.99 8.09 19.36
N GLN A 19 3.44 7.55 20.46
CA GLN A 19 2.36 6.57 20.59
C GLN A 19 2.76 5.12 20.30
N ALA A 20 2.90 4.33 21.37
CA ALA A 20 2.91 2.86 21.29
C ALA A 20 1.53 2.39 20.78
N PRO A 21 1.43 1.84 19.57
CA PRO A 21 0.21 1.17 19.13
C PRO A 21 0.24 -0.27 19.68
N GLY A 22 -0.92 -0.85 19.97
CA GLY A 22 -0.98 -2.30 20.18
C GLY A 22 -0.31 -3.04 19.02
N ASP A 23 0.32 -4.18 19.30
CA ASP A 23 1.13 -4.94 18.34
C ASP A 23 0.32 -5.48 17.14
N ALA A 24 -1.00 -5.30 17.14
CA ALA A 24 -1.92 -5.69 16.09
C ALA A 24 -3.09 -4.71 15.93
N PHE A 25 -3.77 -4.78 14.78
CA PHE A 25 -5.05 -4.12 14.52
C PHE A 25 -6.07 -5.08 13.93
N ARG A 26 -7.36 -4.86 14.19
CA ARG A 26 -8.44 -5.64 13.57
C ARG A 26 -8.77 -5.08 12.18
N CYS A 27 -8.68 -5.91 11.15
CA CYS A 27 -8.94 -5.49 9.77
C CYS A 27 -10.41 -5.08 9.55
N VAL A 28 -10.64 -3.91 8.95
CA VAL A 28 -12.01 -3.45 8.59
C VAL A 28 -12.61 -4.18 7.39
N GLY A 29 -11.81 -4.95 6.64
CA GLY A 29 -12.24 -5.74 5.49
C GLY A 29 -12.64 -7.17 5.85
N CYS A 30 -11.69 -7.96 6.36
CA CYS A 30 -11.89 -9.38 6.68
C CYS A 30 -12.04 -9.69 8.17
N ARG A 31 -11.93 -8.69 9.06
CA ARG A 31 -12.09 -8.82 10.52
C ARG A 31 -11.04 -9.67 11.25
N LEU A 32 -10.01 -10.17 10.54
CA LEU A 32 -8.83 -10.80 11.15
C LEU A 32 -7.99 -9.78 11.92
N ASP A 33 -7.34 -10.23 12.98
CA ASP A 33 -6.32 -9.46 13.70
C ASP A 33 -5.00 -9.54 12.94
N VAL A 34 -4.38 -8.39 12.70
CA VAL A 34 -3.22 -8.23 11.83
C VAL A 34 -2.07 -7.64 12.63
N PRO A 35 -0.90 -8.32 12.69
CA PRO A 35 0.29 -7.76 13.32
C PRO A 35 0.73 -6.47 12.63
N MET A 36 1.07 -5.45 13.42
CA MET A 36 1.62 -4.19 12.93
C MET A 36 3.06 -4.33 12.44
N ILE A 37 3.80 -5.29 13.00
CA ILE A 37 5.16 -5.65 12.58
C ILE A 37 5.07 -6.57 11.38
N ALA A 38 5.81 -6.25 10.33
CA ALA A 38 5.87 -7.06 9.12
C ALA A 38 7.26 -7.00 8.47
N PRO A 39 7.74 -8.07 7.83
CA PRO A 39 9.01 -8.04 7.10
C PRO A 39 8.95 -7.00 5.96
N GLY A 40 10.04 -6.24 5.77
CA GLY A 40 10.19 -5.32 4.63
C GLY A 40 9.46 -3.97 4.76
N THR A 41 8.73 -3.72 5.85
CA THR A 41 8.09 -2.42 6.10
C THR A 41 8.06 -2.04 7.58
N ALA A 42 8.40 -0.79 7.89
CA ALA A 42 8.28 -0.25 9.26
C ALA A 42 6.85 0.22 9.60
N HIS A 43 5.99 0.38 8.59
CA HIS A 43 4.68 1.00 8.73
C HIS A 43 3.63 0.24 7.93
N ARG A 44 3.27 -0.96 8.41
CA ARG A 44 2.13 -1.69 7.85
C ARG A 44 0.86 -0.84 7.96
N ASN A 45 0.15 -0.72 6.84
CA ASN A 45 -1.09 0.03 6.76
C ASN A 45 -2.23 -0.77 6.11
N HIS A 46 -2.01 -2.04 5.77
CA HIS A 46 -3.01 -2.92 5.18
C HIS A 46 -2.94 -4.31 5.77
N CYS A 47 -4.04 -5.05 5.64
CA CYS A 47 -4.11 -6.46 6.01
C CYS A 47 -3.36 -7.33 4.99
N PRO A 48 -2.47 -8.25 5.38
CA PRO A 48 -1.77 -9.12 4.43
C PRO A 48 -2.72 -10.06 3.68
N HIS A 49 -3.85 -10.43 4.29
CA HIS A 49 -4.77 -11.42 3.71
C HIS A 49 -5.69 -10.84 2.64
N CYS A 50 -6.29 -9.66 2.92
CA CYS A 50 -7.30 -9.05 2.04
C CYS A 50 -6.86 -7.69 1.46
N LEU A 51 -5.66 -7.24 1.79
CA LEU A 51 -5.03 -5.99 1.32
C LEU A 51 -5.83 -4.71 1.61
N THR A 52 -6.91 -4.80 2.40
CA THR A 52 -7.69 -3.64 2.83
C THR A 52 -6.88 -2.81 3.82
N SER A 53 -6.90 -1.49 3.61
CA SER A 53 -6.29 -0.48 4.48
C SER A 53 -7.36 0.39 5.14
N LEU A 54 -6.95 1.26 6.06
CA LEU A 54 -7.78 2.26 6.71
C LEU A 54 -7.18 3.65 6.45
N HIS A 55 -8.02 4.64 6.12
CA HIS A 55 -7.56 5.99 5.85
C HIS A 55 -7.21 6.70 7.17
N VAL A 56 -6.00 6.45 7.65
CA VAL A 56 -5.47 6.99 8.91
C VAL A 56 -4.38 8.02 8.69
N ASP A 57 -3.67 8.01 7.56
CA ASP A 57 -2.61 8.97 7.28
C ASP A 57 -3.15 10.17 6.52
N HIS A 58 -2.76 11.39 6.91
CA HIS A 58 -3.26 12.63 6.28
C HIS A 58 -2.38 13.09 5.12
N ARG A 59 -1.13 13.51 5.41
CA ARG A 59 -0.18 13.98 4.36
C ARG A 59 1.14 13.23 4.39
N ILE A 60 1.50 12.70 5.54
CA ILE A 60 2.77 12.02 5.75
C ILE A 60 2.45 10.57 6.05
N PRO A 61 3.00 9.60 5.29
CA PRO A 61 2.83 8.19 5.60
C PRO A 61 3.23 7.89 7.05
N GLY A 62 2.35 7.21 7.78
CA GLY A 62 2.49 6.90 9.20
C GLY A 62 2.18 8.04 10.17
N ASP A 63 1.71 9.22 9.72
CA ASP A 63 1.34 10.30 10.65
C ASP A 63 0.08 9.99 11.46
N ARG A 64 -0.77 9.06 11.00
CA ARG A 64 -2.02 8.64 11.66
C ARG A 64 -2.95 9.82 12.02
N ARG A 65 -2.92 10.91 11.25
CA ARG A 65 -3.66 12.17 11.51
C ARG A 65 -4.95 12.36 10.71
N ALA A 66 -5.32 11.43 9.82
CA ALA A 66 -6.53 11.59 9.03
C ALA A 66 -7.81 11.41 9.87
N ALA A 67 -8.72 12.38 9.74
CA ALA A 67 -10.05 12.31 10.37
C ALA A 67 -11.01 11.35 9.64
N CYS A 68 -10.77 11.06 8.35
CA CYS A 68 -11.68 10.27 7.51
C CYS A 68 -11.94 8.87 8.07
N ARG A 69 -10.87 8.13 8.41
CA ARG A 69 -10.95 6.73 8.89
C ARG A 69 -11.76 5.80 7.99
N GLY A 70 -11.94 6.18 6.73
CA GLY A 70 -12.67 5.40 5.73
C GLY A 70 -11.92 4.14 5.33
N ARG A 71 -12.65 3.08 4.99
CA ARG A 71 -12.07 1.86 4.42
C ARG A 71 -11.37 2.20 3.11
N MET A 72 -10.14 1.76 2.95
CA MET A 72 -9.41 1.88 1.69
C MET A 72 -9.32 0.53 0.98
N ALA A 73 -9.85 0.48 -0.24
CA ALA A 73 -9.80 -0.71 -1.09
C ALA A 73 -8.47 -0.74 -1.87
N ALA A 74 -7.87 -1.92 -2.00
CA ALA A 74 -6.72 -2.10 -2.90
C ALA A 74 -7.22 -2.01 -4.35
N LEU A 75 -6.84 -0.94 -5.03
CA LEU A 75 -7.34 -0.59 -6.36
C LEU A 75 -6.44 -1.18 -7.45
N SER A 76 -5.13 -0.98 -7.35
CA SER A 76 -4.13 -1.44 -8.31
C SER A 76 -2.80 -1.70 -7.61
N VAL A 77 -1.81 -2.17 -8.36
CA VAL A 77 -0.41 -2.23 -7.94
C VAL A 77 0.44 -1.39 -8.88
N SER A 78 1.55 -0.86 -8.37
CA SER A 78 2.58 -0.17 -9.14
C SER A 78 3.93 -0.76 -8.78
N VAL A 79 4.84 -0.85 -9.74
CA VAL A 79 6.22 -1.32 -9.51
C VAL A 79 7.15 -0.14 -9.72
N ARG A 80 8.05 0.11 -8.76
CA ARG A 80 9.11 1.12 -8.88
C ARG A 80 10.25 0.62 -9.76
N GLN A 81 11.14 1.52 -10.17
CA GLN A 81 12.32 1.17 -10.98
C GLN A 81 13.26 0.17 -10.28
N ASP A 82 13.31 0.20 -8.94
CA ASP A 82 14.09 -0.73 -8.11
C ASP A 82 13.38 -2.09 -7.92
N GLY A 83 12.23 -2.31 -8.55
CA GLY A 83 11.45 -3.54 -8.44
C GLY A 83 10.52 -3.58 -7.24
N GLU A 84 10.48 -2.55 -6.39
CA GLU A 84 9.61 -2.53 -5.22
C GLU A 84 8.14 -2.36 -5.62
N TRP A 85 7.29 -3.25 -5.11
CA TRP A 85 5.84 -3.20 -5.33
C TRP A 85 5.15 -2.27 -4.33
N LEU A 86 4.23 -1.48 -4.85
CA LEU A 86 3.31 -0.65 -4.09
C LEU A 86 1.88 -1.10 -4.38
N ILE A 87 1.05 -1.13 -3.34
CA ILE A 87 -0.40 -1.21 -3.47
C ILE A 87 -0.93 0.21 -3.54
N ILE A 88 -1.77 0.50 -4.54
CA ILE A 88 -2.52 1.74 -4.62
C ILE A 88 -3.87 1.51 -3.95
N HIS A 89 -4.12 2.26 -2.88
CA HIS A 89 -5.33 2.20 -2.09
C HIS A 89 -6.25 3.39 -2.43
N LEU A 90 -7.53 3.12 -2.63
CA LEU A 90 -8.58 4.15 -2.81
C LEU A 90 -9.48 4.21 -1.58
N CYS A 91 -9.55 5.36 -0.93
CA CYS A 91 -10.51 5.59 0.15
C CYS A 91 -11.93 5.60 -0.40
N ARG A 92 -12.77 4.69 0.09
CA ARG A 92 -14.17 4.57 -0.33
C ARG A 92 -15.07 5.68 0.22
N SER A 93 -14.58 6.46 1.19
CA SER A 93 -15.34 7.53 1.84
C SER A 93 -15.05 8.92 1.25
N CYS A 94 -13.79 9.21 0.91
CA CYS A 94 -13.40 10.54 0.41
C CYS A 94 -12.69 10.54 -0.95
N GLY A 95 -12.42 9.37 -1.54
CA GLY A 95 -11.77 9.25 -2.84
C GLY A 95 -10.24 9.43 -2.85
N GLU A 96 -9.61 9.69 -1.70
CA GLU A 96 -8.15 9.84 -1.60
C GLU A 96 -7.41 8.58 -2.05
N LEU A 97 -6.29 8.77 -2.76
CA LEU A 97 -5.39 7.70 -3.17
C LEU A 97 -4.14 7.68 -2.29
N SER A 98 -3.69 6.49 -1.88
CA SER A 98 -2.43 6.31 -1.17
C SER A 98 -1.63 5.16 -1.77
N ALA A 99 -0.30 5.29 -1.77
CA ALA A 99 0.61 4.27 -2.26
C ALA A 99 1.39 3.66 -1.08
N ASN A 100 1.09 2.40 -0.78
CA ASN A 100 1.65 1.69 0.35
C ASN A 100 2.60 0.58 -0.14
N ARG A 101 3.79 0.48 0.43
CA ARG A 101 4.72 -0.61 0.12
C ARG A 101 4.13 -1.95 0.57
N ILE A 102 4.30 -3.00 -0.23
CA ILE A 102 3.97 -4.36 0.20
C ILE A 102 4.85 -4.80 1.38
N ALA A 103 4.36 -5.73 2.19
CA ALA A 103 5.14 -6.44 3.20
C ALA A 103 5.52 -7.85 2.70
N GLY A 104 6.55 -8.44 3.30
CA GLY A 104 7.03 -9.77 2.90
C GLY A 104 6.05 -10.92 3.18
N ASP A 105 5.05 -10.71 4.03
CA ASP A 105 3.98 -11.65 4.37
C ASP A 105 2.63 -11.31 3.71
N ASP A 106 2.61 -10.37 2.74
CA ASP A 106 1.40 -10.10 1.98
C ASP A 106 1.01 -11.29 1.09
N ASN A 107 -0.29 -11.54 0.96
CA ASN A 107 -0.81 -12.63 0.15
C ASN A 107 -0.49 -12.40 -1.34
N ALA A 108 0.49 -13.15 -1.86
CA ALA A 108 0.94 -13.07 -3.25
C ALA A 108 -0.19 -13.29 -4.27
N LEU A 109 -1.13 -14.22 -4.00
CA LEU A 109 -2.26 -14.45 -4.89
C LEU A 109 -3.21 -13.25 -4.93
N ALA A 110 -3.44 -12.58 -3.79
CA ALA A 110 -4.25 -11.36 -3.75
C ALA A 110 -3.58 -10.21 -4.52
N LEU A 111 -2.25 -10.06 -4.39
CA LEU A 111 -1.47 -9.06 -5.15
C LEU A 111 -1.54 -9.32 -6.66
N LEU A 112 -1.31 -10.57 -7.09
CA LEU A 112 -1.35 -10.95 -8.50
C LEU A 112 -2.75 -10.77 -9.10
N ARG A 113 -3.82 -11.09 -8.36
CA ARG A 113 -5.21 -10.86 -8.80
C ARG A 113 -5.51 -9.40 -9.11
N ILE A 114 -4.92 -8.48 -8.34
CA ILE A 114 -5.02 -7.04 -8.59
C ILE A 114 -4.20 -6.68 -9.83
N ALA A 115 -2.95 -7.17 -9.91
CA ALA A 115 -2.04 -6.88 -11.02
C ALA A 115 -2.59 -7.30 -12.38
N ILE A 116 -3.20 -8.48 -12.46
CA ILE A 116 -3.73 -9.03 -13.72
C ILE A 116 -5.18 -8.61 -13.97
N ARG A 117 -5.82 -7.86 -13.06
CA ARG A 117 -7.21 -7.40 -13.21
C ARG A 117 -7.50 -6.73 -14.56
N PRO A 118 -6.62 -5.85 -15.08
CA PRO A 118 -6.80 -5.27 -16.41
C PRO A 118 -6.91 -6.27 -17.56
N LEU A 119 -6.42 -7.49 -17.38
CA LEU A 119 -6.39 -8.50 -18.43
C LEU A 119 -7.66 -9.37 -18.49
N TYR A 120 -8.46 -9.42 -17.42
CA TYR A 120 -9.66 -10.27 -17.36
C TYR A 120 -10.95 -9.53 -17.02
N ASP A 121 -10.89 -8.31 -16.47
CA ASP A 121 -12.08 -7.53 -16.13
C ASP A 121 -12.51 -6.69 -17.35
N THR A 122 -13.42 -7.25 -18.16
CA THR A 122 -13.96 -6.62 -19.38
C THR A 122 -14.80 -5.38 -19.11
N ARG A 123 -15.06 -5.04 -17.84
CA ARG A 123 -15.79 -3.84 -17.43
C ARG A 123 -14.87 -2.62 -17.27
N LEU A 124 -13.56 -2.78 -17.46
CA LEU A 124 -12.63 -1.66 -17.42
C LEU A 124 -12.79 -0.81 -18.70
N PRO A 125 -13.08 0.50 -18.58
CA PRO A 125 -13.11 1.36 -19.75
C PRO A 125 -11.70 1.38 -20.37
N VAL A 126 -11.63 0.95 -21.63
CA VAL A 126 -10.41 0.84 -22.46
C VAL A 126 -9.62 2.16 -22.53
N SER A 127 -10.22 3.28 -22.11
CA SER A 127 -9.58 4.60 -22.03
C SER A 127 -8.43 4.72 -21.04
N ALA A 128 -8.28 3.80 -20.06
CA ALA A 128 -7.16 3.84 -19.12
C ALA A 128 -5.82 3.33 -19.69
N LEU A 129 -5.83 2.74 -20.90
CA LEU A 129 -4.62 2.18 -21.54
C LEU A 129 -3.88 3.17 -22.45
N LEU A 130 -4.35 4.42 -22.60
CA LEU A 130 -3.82 5.38 -23.59
C LEU A 130 -3.14 6.62 -22.98
N ALA A 131 -2.71 6.58 -21.71
CA ALA A 131 -2.07 7.73 -21.07
C ALA A 131 -0.75 7.39 -20.33
N LEU A 132 0.08 6.54 -20.95
CA LEU A 132 1.50 6.39 -20.62
C LEU A 132 2.35 6.71 -21.85
#